data_AF-A0A6N2CNU7-F1
#
_entry.id   AF-A0A6N2CNU7-F1
#
_cell.length_a   1.000
_cell.length_b   1.000
_cell.length_c   1.000
_cell.angle_alpha   90.00
_cell.angle_beta   90.00
_cell.angle_gamma   90.00
#
_symmetry.space_group_name_H-M   'P 1'
#
loop_
_entity.id
_entity.type
_entity.pdbx_description
1 polymer ?
#
loop_
_entity_poly.entity_id
_entity_poly.type
_entity_poly.pdbx_seq_one_letter_code
_entity_poly.pdbx_strand_id
1 'polypeptide(L)'
;MLEEKKHFFRDQLLDWYQPEDRPLPWKNDKNTYAIWVSEIMLQQTRTDQVRPYYQRFFKYFPDLQSLAEANEDTVLHFWQGMGYYNRARNLLKAAKHIYFEFEGRYPEDYHAWIGIPGVGPYTAAAITSFSYNQPNAVLDGNVFRVLSRYFGVNTPIDSQEGKKLFQELSYQLLDKNNPGLYNQAIMDFGATVCKARNPKCEICPFQQNCTAILEDKVAFYPVKQKRTQKKKVKLYYLHLTDGKRVFIKKRSTSGIWPGLYEFPDFESRAKMIGDLQLLFPKEKIKLKKTADLRHQLTHRDIKAIIYQCHLNTTDLEKKKDWLLVETENLTNFAFHQLMKKYFRIFNH
;
A
#
# COMPACT_ATOMS: atom_id res chain seq x y z
N MET A 1 -21.91 17.77 -28.80
CA MET A 1 -21.94 16.36 -28.34
C MET A 1 -20.86 16.03 -27.31
N LEU A 2 -19.56 15.95 -27.65
CA LEU A 2 -18.54 15.52 -26.67
C LEU A 2 -18.35 16.55 -25.54
N GLU A 3 -18.30 17.85 -25.82
CA GLU A 3 -18.15 18.85 -24.74
C GLU A 3 -19.39 18.97 -23.85
N GLU A 4 -20.59 18.91 -24.41
CA GLU A 4 -21.81 18.84 -23.60
C GLU A 4 -21.79 17.62 -22.68
N LYS A 5 -21.30 16.47 -23.17
CA LYS A 5 -21.14 15.25 -22.36
C LYS A 5 -20.12 15.43 -21.24
N LYS A 6 -19.05 16.22 -21.44
CA LYS A 6 -18.06 16.56 -20.41
C LYS A 6 -18.62 17.53 -19.37
N HIS A 7 -19.31 18.58 -19.80
CA HIS A 7 -20.00 19.51 -18.90
C HIS A 7 -21.03 18.81 -18.04
N PHE A 8 -21.92 18.02 -18.66
CA PHE A 8 -22.89 17.19 -17.93
C PHE A 8 -22.22 16.28 -16.91
N PHE A 9 -21.11 15.63 -17.28
CA PHE A 9 -20.39 14.75 -16.35
C PHE A 9 -19.90 15.51 -15.12
N ARG A 10 -19.22 16.63 -15.33
CA ARG A 10 -18.66 17.43 -14.24
C ARG A 10 -19.75 17.96 -13.31
N ASP A 11 -20.80 18.55 -13.88
CA ASP A 11 -21.84 19.21 -13.10
C ASP A 11 -22.64 18.18 -12.30
N GLN A 12 -23.03 17.06 -12.91
CA GLN A 12 -23.72 15.98 -12.20
C GLN A 12 -22.84 15.26 -11.17
N LEU A 13 -21.52 15.19 -11.39
CA LEU A 13 -20.60 14.65 -10.39
C LEU A 13 -20.57 15.54 -9.14
N LEU A 14 -20.50 16.85 -9.33
CA LEU A 14 -20.46 17.82 -8.26
C LEU A 14 -21.81 17.89 -7.53
N ASP A 15 -22.93 17.86 -8.25
CA ASP A 15 -24.28 17.82 -7.67
C ASP A 15 -24.49 16.56 -6.80
N TRP A 16 -23.98 15.41 -7.27
CA TRP A 16 -24.02 14.16 -6.52
C TRP A 16 -23.18 14.19 -5.24
N TYR A 17 -22.11 14.98 -5.22
CA TYR A 17 -21.09 14.87 -4.18
C TYR A 17 -21.40 15.72 -2.96
N GLN A 18 -21.69 15.05 -1.85
CA GLN A 18 -21.78 15.64 -0.52
C GLN A 18 -20.60 15.15 0.33
N PRO A 19 -19.66 16.03 0.74
CA PRO A 19 -18.50 15.64 1.53
C PRO A 19 -18.83 14.84 2.80
N GLU A 20 -19.95 15.18 3.45
CA GLU A 20 -20.45 14.66 4.72
C GLU A 20 -20.88 13.18 4.65
N ASP A 21 -21.27 12.68 3.47
CA ASP A 21 -21.74 11.29 3.28
C ASP A 21 -20.63 10.25 3.53
N ARG A 22 -19.37 10.69 3.53
CA ARG A 22 -18.21 9.83 3.73
C ARG A 22 -17.18 10.50 4.64
N PRO A 23 -17.41 10.56 5.96
CA PRO A 23 -16.51 11.23 6.88
C PRO A 23 -15.23 10.40 7.07
N LEU A 24 -14.10 10.93 6.59
CA LEU A 24 -12.77 10.35 6.80
C LEU A 24 -11.93 11.32 7.63
N PRO A 25 -11.06 10.83 8.53
CA PRO A 25 -10.30 11.70 9.44
C PRO A 25 -9.43 12.76 8.75
N TRP A 26 -8.99 12.48 7.52
CA TRP A 26 -8.16 13.35 6.70
C TRP A 26 -8.96 14.14 5.65
N LYS A 27 -10.25 13.84 5.49
CA LYS A 27 -11.12 14.54 4.54
C LYS A 27 -11.59 15.82 5.22
N ASN A 28 -11.25 16.98 4.62
CA ASN A 28 -11.38 18.34 5.17
C ASN A 28 -10.21 18.84 6.04
N ASP A 29 -9.17 18.04 6.23
CA ASP A 29 -7.93 18.58 6.81
C ASP A 29 -7.22 19.43 5.76
N LYS A 30 -6.79 20.65 6.12
CA LYS A 30 -5.93 21.49 5.26
C LYS A 30 -4.44 21.29 5.55
N ASN A 31 -4.11 20.46 6.55
CA ASN A 31 -2.75 20.13 6.89
C ASN A 31 -2.12 19.24 5.79
N THR A 32 -1.17 19.80 5.05
CA THR A 32 -0.43 19.10 3.99
C THR A 32 0.22 17.80 4.48
N TYR A 33 0.71 17.75 5.72
CA TYR A 33 1.24 16.51 6.31
C TYR A 33 0.17 15.42 6.38
N ALA A 34 -1.01 15.76 6.93
CA ALA A 34 -2.12 14.83 7.10
C ALA A 34 -2.64 14.31 5.76
N ILE A 35 -2.86 15.22 4.81
CA ILE A 35 -3.26 14.91 3.43
C ILE A 35 -2.23 13.96 2.82
N TRP A 36 -0.96 14.35 2.77
CA TRP A 36 0.10 13.59 2.12
C TRP A 36 0.24 12.17 2.69
N VAL A 37 0.32 12.03 4.01
CA VAL A 37 0.44 10.70 4.65
C VAL A 37 -0.80 9.85 4.35
N SER A 38 -2.00 10.42 4.43
CA SER A 38 -3.23 9.69 4.13
C SER A 38 -3.29 9.20 2.68
N GLU A 39 -2.87 10.03 1.72
CA GLU A 39 -2.81 9.68 0.30
C GLU A 39 -1.82 8.54 0.04
N ILE A 40 -0.65 8.57 0.68
CA ILE A 40 0.29 7.45 0.60
C ILE A 40 -0.30 6.18 1.22
N MET A 41 -1.02 6.28 2.35
CA MET A 41 -1.68 5.13 2.98
C MET A 41 -2.81 4.55 2.11
N LEU A 42 -3.56 5.37 1.38
CA LEU A 42 -4.68 4.97 0.54
C LEU A 42 -4.26 4.29 -0.76
N GLN A 43 -3.00 4.44 -1.19
CA GLN A 43 -2.50 3.73 -2.37
C GLN A 43 -2.68 2.21 -2.24
N GLN A 44 -3.55 1.64 -3.08
CA GLN A 44 -3.86 0.21 -3.11
C GLN A 44 -4.35 -0.36 -1.76
N THR A 45 -4.87 0.48 -0.87
CA THR A 45 -5.39 0.08 0.45
C THR A 45 -6.79 0.66 0.62
N ARG A 46 -7.75 -0.13 1.12
CA ARG A 46 -9.11 0.37 1.31
C ARG A 46 -9.19 1.29 2.53
N THR A 47 -10.07 2.27 2.46
CA THR A 47 -10.22 3.31 3.47
C THR A 47 -10.57 2.78 4.87
N ASP A 48 -11.44 1.79 4.97
CA ASP A 48 -11.80 1.07 6.21
C ASP A 48 -10.56 0.43 6.86
N GLN A 49 -9.66 -0.11 6.04
CA GLN A 49 -8.40 -0.69 6.51
C GLN A 49 -7.38 0.39 6.92
N VAL A 50 -7.37 1.56 6.28
CA VAL A 50 -6.41 2.64 6.59
C VAL A 50 -6.71 3.32 7.93
N ARG A 51 -7.99 3.53 8.27
CA ARG A 51 -8.41 4.32 9.45
C ARG A 51 -7.66 3.98 10.75
N PRO A 52 -7.59 2.72 11.22
CA PRO A 52 -6.88 2.41 12.47
C PRO A 52 -5.36 2.59 12.37
N TYR A 53 -4.78 2.47 11.19
CA TYR A 53 -3.35 2.72 10.98
C TYR A 53 -3.04 4.20 10.97
N TYR A 54 -3.87 5.01 10.31
CA TYR A 54 -3.76 6.46 10.31
C TYR A 54 -3.77 7.00 11.74
N GLN A 55 -4.76 6.61 12.55
CA GLN A 55 -4.87 7.05 13.95
C GLN A 55 -3.62 6.68 14.78
N ARG A 56 -3.15 5.43 14.68
CA ARG A 56 -1.96 4.98 15.40
C ARG A 56 -0.68 5.68 14.91
N PHE A 57 -0.58 5.92 13.61
CA PHE A 57 0.57 6.58 12.99
C PHE A 57 0.66 8.04 13.45
N PHE A 58 -0.44 8.80 13.37
CA PHE A 58 -0.48 10.21 13.80
C PHE A 58 -0.35 10.39 15.32
N LYS A 59 -0.72 9.39 16.13
CA LYS A 59 -0.42 9.41 17.56
C LYS A 59 1.10 9.40 17.85
N TYR A 60 1.89 8.77 16.98
CA TYR A 60 3.34 8.61 17.19
C TYR A 60 4.18 9.58 16.34
N PHE A 61 3.72 9.89 15.13
CA PHE A 61 4.32 10.84 14.20
C PHE A 61 3.32 11.97 13.92
N PRO A 62 3.06 12.87 14.89
CA PRO A 62 2.04 13.91 14.76
C PRO A 62 2.34 14.96 13.70
N ASP A 63 3.62 15.10 13.32
CA ASP A 63 4.10 16.15 12.41
C ASP A 63 5.24 15.65 11.49
N LEU A 64 5.70 16.54 10.60
CA LEU A 64 6.80 16.25 9.68
C LEU A 64 8.10 15.92 10.40
N GLN A 65 8.43 16.67 11.45
CA GLN A 65 9.69 16.56 12.17
C GLN A 65 9.81 15.18 12.81
N SER A 66 8.80 14.77 13.59
CA SER A 66 8.76 13.46 14.25
C SER A 66 8.90 12.31 13.27
N LEU A 67 8.33 12.43 12.06
CA LEU A 67 8.52 11.43 11.00
C LEU A 67 9.93 11.50 10.39
N ALA A 68 10.44 12.69 10.10
CA ALA A 68 11.75 12.89 9.48
C ALA A 68 12.91 12.40 10.37
N GLU A 69 12.81 12.61 11.68
CA GLU A 69 13.82 12.18 12.66
C GLU A 69 13.75 10.67 12.97
N ALA A 70 12.66 10.01 12.57
CA ALA A 70 12.47 8.59 12.84
C ALA A 70 13.49 7.71 12.11
N ASN A 71 13.83 6.59 12.77
CA ASN A 71 14.53 5.50 12.09
C ASN A 71 13.55 4.65 11.28
N GLU A 72 14.07 3.95 10.26
CA GLU A 72 13.24 3.14 9.35
C GLU A 72 12.46 2.04 10.09
N ASP A 73 13.09 1.37 11.07
CA ASP A 73 12.48 0.22 11.76
C ASP A 73 11.24 0.63 12.57
N THR A 74 11.28 1.79 13.22
CA THR A 74 10.11 2.37 13.90
C THR A 74 8.99 2.68 12.90
N VAL A 75 9.30 3.31 11.76
CA VAL A 75 8.27 3.62 10.74
C VAL A 75 7.65 2.33 10.18
N LEU A 76 8.46 1.32 9.88
CA LEU A 76 7.97 0.02 9.40
C LEU A 76 7.13 -0.72 10.46
N HIS A 77 7.48 -0.56 11.74
CA HIS A 77 6.70 -1.07 12.86
C HIS A 77 5.31 -0.43 12.88
N PHE A 78 5.17 0.88 12.73
CA PHE A 78 3.85 1.51 12.70
C PHE A 78 3.04 1.21 11.42
N TRP A 79 3.74 0.96 10.31
CA TRP A 79 3.16 0.54 9.02
C TRP A 79 2.77 -0.94 8.96
N GLN A 80 3.19 -1.75 9.95
CA GLN A 80 3.15 -3.19 9.85
C GLN A 80 1.74 -3.76 9.63
N GLY A 81 1.56 -4.49 8.53
CA GLY A 81 0.29 -5.13 8.19
C GLY A 81 -0.55 -4.39 7.15
N MET A 82 -0.24 -3.12 6.84
CA MET A 82 -0.86 -2.39 5.73
C MET A 82 -0.38 -2.87 4.36
N GLY A 83 0.80 -3.50 4.31
CA GLY A 83 1.42 -3.96 3.06
C GLY A 83 2.06 -2.83 2.25
N TYR A 84 2.72 -3.20 1.15
CA TYR A 84 3.45 -2.27 0.28
C TYR A 84 4.43 -1.36 1.03
N TYR A 85 5.34 -1.96 1.81
CA TYR A 85 6.25 -1.26 2.73
C TYR A 85 7.22 -0.28 2.07
N ASN A 86 7.43 -0.36 0.76
CA ASN A 86 8.17 0.66 0.03
C ASN A 86 7.49 2.04 0.11
N ARG A 87 6.16 2.08 0.29
CA ARG A 87 5.43 3.33 0.56
C ARG A 87 5.92 4.00 1.85
N ALA A 88 6.04 3.24 2.94
CA ALA A 88 6.53 3.74 4.22
C ALA A 88 7.97 4.26 4.13
N ARG A 89 8.84 3.54 3.40
CA ARG A 89 10.23 3.95 3.18
C ARG A 89 10.32 5.22 2.36
N ASN A 90 9.56 5.29 1.27
CA ASN A 90 9.53 6.47 0.42
C ASN A 90 8.95 7.66 1.17
N LEU A 91 7.90 7.45 1.97
CA LEU A 91 7.35 8.46 2.87
C LEU A 91 8.41 8.98 3.84
N LEU A 92 9.18 8.11 4.50
CA LEU A 92 10.27 8.52 5.39
C LEU A 92 11.38 9.27 4.63
N LYS A 93 11.78 8.80 3.45
CA LYS A 93 12.79 9.48 2.61
C LYS A 93 12.33 10.87 2.20
N ALA A 94 11.08 10.99 1.76
CA ALA A 94 10.46 12.26 1.42
C ALA A 94 10.34 13.18 2.64
N ALA A 95 9.96 12.65 3.81
CA ALA A 95 9.84 13.44 5.03
C ALA A 95 11.20 14.03 5.43
N LYS A 96 12.25 13.21 5.38
CA LYS A 96 13.65 13.66 5.57
C LYS A 96 14.03 14.72 4.55
N HIS A 97 13.72 14.51 3.28
CA HIS A 97 14.04 15.46 2.22
C HIS A 97 13.34 16.81 2.44
N ILE A 98 12.03 16.82 2.72
CA ILE A 98 11.29 18.07 2.99
C ILE A 98 11.81 18.74 4.27
N TYR A 99 12.08 17.98 5.33
CA TYR A 99 12.53 18.56 6.59
C TYR A 99 13.93 19.15 6.50
N PHE A 100 14.90 18.41 5.96
CA PHE A 100 16.31 18.82 5.93
C PHE A 100 16.68 19.70 4.73
N GLU A 101 16.13 19.46 3.53
CA GLU A 101 16.49 20.22 2.32
C GLU A 101 15.55 21.40 2.06
N PHE A 102 14.28 21.31 2.48
CA PHE A 102 13.29 22.39 2.34
C PHE A 102 13.01 23.09 3.68
N GLU A 103 13.81 22.85 4.71
CA GLU A 103 13.66 23.45 6.05
C GLU A 103 12.25 23.25 6.64
N GLY A 104 11.64 22.10 6.38
CA GLY A 104 10.29 21.77 6.83
C GLY A 104 9.16 22.44 6.04
N ARG A 105 9.46 23.20 4.98
CA ARG A 105 8.45 23.85 4.14
C ARG A 105 8.00 22.94 3.02
N TYR A 106 6.69 22.71 2.95
CA TYR A 106 6.10 21.98 1.84
C TYR A 106 6.13 22.80 0.55
N PRO A 107 6.50 22.21 -0.59
CA PRO A 107 6.29 22.88 -1.87
C PRO A 107 4.81 23.13 -2.13
N GLU A 108 4.49 24.24 -2.79
CA GLU A 108 3.11 24.49 -3.23
C GLU A 108 2.88 24.00 -4.67
N ASP A 109 3.96 23.90 -5.46
CA ASP A 109 3.95 23.56 -6.88
C ASP A 109 4.00 22.05 -7.15
N TYR A 110 3.26 21.63 -8.18
CA TYR A 110 3.19 20.26 -8.65
C TYR A 110 4.56 19.69 -9.06
N HIS A 111 5.34 20.43 -9.85
CA HIS A 111 6.63 19.93 -10.34
C HIS A 111 7.65 19.80 -9.20
N ALA A 112 7.62 20.70 -8.22
CA ALA A 112 8.42 20.56 -7.01
C ALA A 112 8.05 19.29 -6.22
N TRP A 113 6.76 18.97 -6.09
CA TRP A 113 6.32 17.70 -5.49
C TRP A 113 6.79 16.47 -6.26
N ILE A 114 6.83 16.50 -7.59
CA ILE A 114 7.37 15.39 -8.40
C ILE A 114 8.85 15.12 -8.12
N GLY A 115 9.62 16.16 -7.74
CA GLY A 115 11.02 16.01 -7.34
C GLY A 115 11.20 15.26 -6.01
N ILE A 116 10.16 15.15 -5.19
CA ILE A 116 10.25 14.55 -3.86
C ILE A 116 10.27 13.01 -3.96
N PRO A 117 11.21 12.31 -3.26
CA PRO A 117 11.35 10.86 -3.34
C PRO A 117 10.05 10.07 -3.11
N GLY A 118 9.60 9.36 -4.14
CA GLY A 118 8.44 8.48 -4.06
C GLY A 118 7.09 9.19 -4.10
N VAL A 119 7.08 10.48 -4.41
CA VAL A 119 5.90 11.21 -4.85
C VAL A 119 5.79 11.06 -6.38
N GLY A 120 4.66 10.52 -6.83
CA GLY A 120 4.36 10.39 -8.26
C GLY A 120 3.27 11.36 -8.71
N PRO A 121 2.91 11.37 -10.02
CA PRO A 121 1.91 12.27 -10.59
C PRO A 121 0.59 12.35 -9.82
N TYR A 122 0.03 11.19 -9.45
CA TYR A 122 -1.19 11.14 -8.65
C TYR A 122 -1.04 11.86 -7.31
N THR A 123 0.01 11.52 -6.54
CA THR A 123 0.19 12.08 -5.19
C THR A 123 0.47 13.58 -5.25
N ALA A 124 1.27 14.04 -6.21
CA ALA A 124 1.51 15.47 -6.42
C ALA A 124 0.21 16.21 -6.76
N ALA A 125 -0.62 15.67 -7.66
CA ALA A 125 -1.92 16.27 -8.00
C ALA A 125 -2.88 16.29 -6.80
N ALA A 126 -2.95 15.20 -6.04
CA ALA A 126 -3.79 15.10 -4.85
C ALA A 126 -3.37 16.16 -3.80
N ILE A 127 -2.09 16.20 -3.42
CA ILE A 127 -1.59 17.17 -2.44
C ILE A 127 -1.86 18.61 -2.91
N THR A 128 -1.47 18.94 -4.15
CA THR A 128 -1.56 20.32 -4.63
C THR A 128 -3.00 20.79 -4.83
N SER A 129 -3.91 19.92 -5.25
CA SER A 129 -5.33 20.27 -5.34
C SER A 129 -6.03 20.37 -3.98
N PHE A 130 -5.65 19.56 -2.99
CA PHE A 130 -6.28 19.57 -1.66
C PHE A 130 -5.70 20.65 -0.73
N SER A 131 -4.38 20.82 -0.70
CA SER A 131 -3.70 21.76 0.18
C SER A 131 -3.65 23.18 -0.40
N TYR A 132 -3.45 23.31 -1.72
CA TYR A 132 -3.11 24.59 -2.37
C TYR A 132 -4.12 25.02 -3.44
N ASN A 133 -5.23 24.29 -3.58
CA ASN A 133 -6.27 24.52 -4.59
C ASN A 133 -5.74 24.65 -6.02
N GLN A 134 -4.61 23.99 -6.34
CA GLN A 134 -4.06 24.02 -7.69
C GLN A 134 -4.87 23.13 -8.64
N PRO A 135 -5.06 23.52 -9.91
CA PRO A 135 -5.89 22.81 -10.88
C PRO A 135 -5.18 21.58 -11.46
N ASN A 136 -4.78 20.66 -10.59
CA ASN A 136 -4.13 19.39 -10.94
C ASN A 136 -5.12 18.23 -10.77
N ALA A 137 -5.47 17.56 -11.87
CA ALA A 137 -6.42 16.46 -11.85
C ALA A 137 -5.79 15.18 -11.29
N VAL A 138 -6.49 14.49 -10.38
CA VAL A 138 -6.05 13.17 -9.90
C VAL A 138 -6.44 12.08 -10.89
N LEU A 139 -5.56 11.08 -11.03
CA LEU A 139 -5.78 9.95 -11.91
C LEU A 139 -5.34 8.64 -11.26
N ASP A 140 -6.22 8.06 -10.44
CA ASP A 140 -6.03 6.75 -9.81
C ASP A 140 -6.81 5.65 -10.54
N GLY A 141 -6.72 4.41 -10.04
CA GLY A 141 -7.44 3.28 -10.61
C GLY A 141 -8.98 3.39 -10.55
N ASN A 142 -9.52 4.24 -9.67
CA ASN A 142 -10.95 4.55 -9.62
C ASN A 142 -11.33 5.52 -10.73
N VAL A 143 -10.59 6.62 -10.87
CA VAL A 143 -10.80 7.64 -11.91
C VAL A 143 -10.65 7.02 -13.31
N PHE A 144 -9.59 6.27 -13.57
CA PHE A 144 -9.41 5.55 -14.84
C PHE A 144 -10.65 4.72 -15.20
N ARG A 145 -11.21 3.98 -14.23
CA ARG A 145 -12.40 3.14 -14.44
C ARG A 145 -13.66 3.95 -14.71
N VAL A 146 -13.90 5.01 -13.92
CA VAL A 146 -15.06 5.90 -14.09
C VAL A 146 -15.05 6.51 -15.49
N LEU A 147 -13.92 7.12 -15.87
CA LEU A 147 -13.75 7.77 -17.16
C LEU A 147 -13.84 6.75 -18.31
N SER A 148 -13.20 5.58 -18.18
CA SER A 148 -13.27 4.53 -19.20
C SER A 148 -14.71 4.10 -19.47
N ARG A 149 -15.50 3.90 -18.41
CA ARG A 149 -16.89 3.45 -18.53
C ARG A 149 -17.80 4.53 -19.09
N TYR A 150 -17.72 5.74 -18.56
CA TYR A 150 -18.62 6.81 -18.96
C TYR A 150 -18.39 7.26 -20.42
N PHE A 151 -17.12 7.38 -20.83
CA PHE A 151 -16.75 7.80 -22.18
C PHE A 151 -16.56 6.63 -23.16
N GLY A 152 -16.57 5.37 -22.71
CA GLY A 152 -16.40 4.19 -23.56
C GLY A 152 -14.98 4.01 -24.11
N VAL A 153 -13.95 4.55 -23.43
CA VAL A 153 -12.57 4.55 -23.91
C VAL A 153 -11.97 3.13 -23.85
N ASN A 154 -11.70 2.54 -25.01
CA ASN A 154 -11.13 1.21 -25.17
C ASN A 154 -9.59 1.18 -25.14
N THR A 155 -8.93 2.34 -25.22
CA THR A 155 -7.47 2.46 -25.10
C THR A 155 -7.01 1.92 -23.73
N PRO A 156 -6.08 0.96 -23.68
CA PRO A 156 -5.64 0.36 -22.42
C PRO A 156 -5.05 1.39 -21.45
N ILE A 157 -5.52 1.39 -20.20
CA ILE A 157 -5.10 2.39 -19.19
C ILE A 157 -3.63 2.28 -18.76
N ASP A 158 -3.00 1.13 -19.05
CA ASP A 158 -1.60 0.82 -18.73
C ASP A 158 -0.66 0.95 -19.94
N SER A 159 -1.15 1.40 -21.10
CA SER A 159 -0.33 1.79 -22.25
C SER A 159 0.14 3.24 -22.15
N GLN A 160 1.18 3.61 -22.91
CA GLN A 160 1.68 5.00 -22.93
C GLN A 160 0.63 5.97 -23.50
N GLU A 161 -0.05 5.55 -24.57
CA GLU A 161 -1.14 6.28 -25.21
C GLU A 161 -2.30 6.49 -24.23
N GLY A 162 -2.74 5.43 -23.56
CA GLY A 162 -3.84 5.50 -22.60
C GLY A 162 -3.53 6.45 -21.46
N LYS A 163 -2.33 6.38 -20.87
CA LYS A 163 -1.92 7.33 -19.81
C LYS A 163 -2.04 8.78 -20.26
N LYS A 164 -1.57 9.11 -21.47
CA LYS A 164 -1.67 10.47 -22.02
C LYS A 164 -3.12 10.88 -22.23
N LEU A 165 -3.93 10.04 -22.88
CA LEU A 165 -5.34 10.28 -23.16
C LEU A 165 -6.13 10.53 -21.88
N PHE A 166 -5.99 9.66 -20.87
CA PHE A 166 -6.73 9.81 -19.62
C PHE A 166 -6.27 11.02 -18.80
N GLN A 167 -5.00 11.38 -18.89
CA GLN A 167 -4.50 12.60 -18.25
C GLN A 167 -5.11 13.85 -18.89
N GLU A 168 -5.12 13.95 -20.22
CA GLU A 168 -5.78 15.04 -20.95
C GLU A 168 -7.29 15.09 -20.65
N LEU A 169 -7.97 13.95 -20.67
CA LEU A 169 -9.39 13.85 -20.35
C LEU A 169 -9.68 14.29 -18.91
N SER A 170 -8.88 13.84 -17.95
CA SER A 170 -9.05 14.25 -16.54
C SER A 170 -8.88 15.76 -16.34
N TYR A 171 -7.93 16.37 -17.06
CA TYR A 171 -7.69 17.81 -17.01
C TYR A 171 -8.81 18.63 -17.64
N GLN A 172 -9.41 18.13 -18.74
CA GLN A 172 -10.55 18.77 -19.40
C GLN A 172 -11.82 18.74 -18.56
N LEU A 173 -11.99 17.73 -17.70
CA LEU A 173 -13.17 17.58 -16.84
C LEU A 173 -13.06 18.29 -15.50
N LEU A 174 -11.83 18.61 -15.07
CA LEU A 174 -11.57 19.23 -13.79
C LEU A 174 -12.31 20.57 -13.66
N ASP A 175 -13.01 20.77 -12.53
CA ASP A 175 -13.38 22.12 -12.12
C ASP A 175 -12.13 22.86 -11.65
N LYS A 176 -11.65 23.81 -12.45
CA LYS A 176 -10.44 24.57 -12.13
C LYS A 176 -10.63 25.57 -11.00
N ASN A 177 -11.88 25.91 -10.65
CA ASN A 177 -12.17 26.80 -9.53
C ASN A 177 -12.14 26.04 -8.20
N ASN A 178 -12.62 24.80 -8.18
CA ASN A 178 -12.65 23.92 -7.00
C ASN A 178 -12.01 22.54 -7.29
N PRO A 179 -10.73 22.48 -7.71
CA PRO A 179 -10.10 21.24 -8.13
C PRO A 179 -10.04 20.19 -7.03
N GLY A 180 -9.82 20.59 -5.78
CA GLY A 180 -9.82 19.69 -4.64
C GLY A 180 -11.19 19.01 -4.43
N LEU A 181 -12.29 19.77 -4.56
CA LEU A 181 -13.65 19.24 -4.42
C LEU A 181 -13.95 18.24 -5.54
N TYR A 182 -13.68 18.61 -6.79
CA TYR A 182 -13.87 17.73 -7.95
C TYR A 182 -13.07 16.43 -7.83
N ASN A 183 -11.78 16.53 -7.45
CA ASN A 183 -10.91 15.37 -7.30
C ASN A 183 -11.42 14.42 -6.21
N GLN A 184 -11.89 14.93 -5.07
CA GLN A 184 -12.51 14.08 -4.06
C GLN A 184 -13.81 13.45 -4.58
N ALA A 185 -14.64 14.21 -5.26
CA ALA A 185 -15.90 13.73 -5.83
C ALA A 185 -15.71 12.53 -6.77
N ILE A 186 -14.79 12.64 -7.74
CA ILE A 186 -14.57 11.55 -8.71
C ILE A 186 -13.96 10.31 -8.05
N MET A 187 -13.08 10.48 -7.07
CA MET A 187 -12.49 9.37 -6.31
C MET A 187 -13.55 8.66 -5.47
N ASP A 188 -14.38 9.41 -4.74
CA ASP A 188 -15.47 8.87 -3.92
C ASP A 188 -16.53 8.19 -4.79
N PHE A 189 -16.87 8.78 -5.93
CA PHE A 189 -17.81 8.21 -6.90
C PHE A 189 -17.32 6.85 -7.41
N GLY A 190 -16.04 6.76 -7.80
CA GLY A 190 -15.42 5.51 -8.21
C GLY A 190 -15.35 4.49 -7.07
N ALA A 191 -15.13 4.92 -5.84
CA ALA A 191 -15.03 4.04 -4.67
C ALA A 191 -16.38 3.47 -4.21
N THR A 192 -17.47 4.22 -4.35
CA THR A 192 -18.76 3.92 -3.70
C THR A 192 -19.88 3.53 -4.69
N VAL A 193 -19.91 4.15 -5.87
CA VAL A 193 -20.94 3.95 -6.90
C VAL A 193 -20.38 3.13 -8.06
N CYS A 194 -19.44 3.69 -8.82
CA CYS A 194 -18.84 3.04 -9.99
C CYS A 194 -17.71 2.07 -9.58
N LYS A 195 -18.06 1.11 -8.73
CA LYS A 195 -17.12 0.12 -8.18
C LYS A 195 -16.57 -0.82 -9.24
N ALA A 196 -15.36 -1.35 -9.00
CA ALA A 196 -14.73 -2.31 -9.91
C ALA A 196 -15.57 -3.58 -10.09
N ARG A 197 -16.20 -4.06 -9.01
CA ARG A 197 -17.13 -5.20 -9.00
C ARG A 197 -18.47 -4.72 -8.46
N ASN A 198 -19.55 -5.22 -9.05
CA ASN A 198 -20.93 -4.88 -8.68
C ASN A 198 -21.12 -3.35 -8.54
N PRO A 199 -20.86 -2.57 -9.61
CA PRO A 199 -21.14 -1.13 -9.61
C PRO A 199 -22.65 -0.91 -9.41
N LYS A 200 -23.00 0.19 -8.75
CA LYS A 200 -24.39 0.56 -8.48
C LYS A 200 -24.96 1.39 -9.64
N CYS A 201 -25.07 0.78 -10.82
CA CYS A 201 -25.47 1.47 -12.04
C CYS A 201 -26.94 1.95 -12.00
N GLU A 202 -27.77 1.26 -11.23
CA GLU A 202 -29.19 1.53 -11.01
C GLU A 202 -29.48 2.84 -10.28
N ILE A 203 -28.55 3.32 -9.46
CA ILE A 203 -28.65 4.63 -8.77
C ILE A 203 -27.62 5.64 -9.29
N CYS A 204 -26.95 5.33 -10.40
CA CYS A 204 -25.87 6.14 -10.93
C CYS A 204 -26.44 7.38 -11.63
N PRO A 205 -26.04 8.62 -11.25
CA PRO A 205 -26.53 9.84 -11.90
C PRO A 205 -26.17 9.90 -13.39
N PHE A 206 -25.14 9.16 -13.81
CA PHE A 206 -24.70 9.10 -15.21
C PHE A 206 -25.38 8.01 -16.04
N GLN A 207 -26.37 7.28 -15.51
CA GLN A 207 -26.92 6.07 -16.14
C GLN A 207 -27.31 6.29 -17.61
N GLN A 208 -28.00 7.39 -17.91
CA GLN A 208 -28.53 7.68 -19.25
C GLN A 208 -27.45 8.05 -20.27
N ASN A 209 -26.28 8.52 -19.82
CA ASN A 209 -25.21 9.04 -20.69
C ASN A 209 -23.92 8.20 -20.65
N CYS A 210 -23.88 7.15 -19.82
CA CYS A 210 -22.72 6.28 -19.67
C CYS A 210 -22.62 5.29 -20.83
N THR A 211 -21.59 5.44 -21.67
CA THR A 211 -21.39 4.58 -22.85
C THR A 211 -21.33 3.10 -22.47
N ALA A 212 -20.65 2.75 -21.37
CA ALA A 212 -20.56 1.36 -20.94
C ALA A 212 -21.89 0.75 -20.49
N ILE A 213 -22.87 1.54 -20.05
CA ILE A 213 -24.22 1.05 -19.74
C ILE A 213 -25.00 0.86 -21.03
N LEU A 214 -24.97 1.87 -21.92
CA LEU A 214 -25.68 1.85 -23.20
C LEU A 214 -25.22 0.71 -24.13
N GLU A 215 -23.96 0.31 -24.03
CA GLU A 215 -23.36 -0.78 -24.83
C GLU A 215 -23.24 -2.12 -24.09
N ASP A 216 -23.76 -2.24 -22.86
CA ASP A 216 -23.58 -3.42 -22.00
C ASP A 216 -22.10 -3.87 -21.82
N LYS A 217 -21.21 -2.90 -21.65
CA LYS A 217 -19.75 -3.09 -21.51
C LYS A 217 -19.19 -2.68 -20.15
N VAL A 218 -20.02 -2.53 -19.12
CA VAL A 218 -19.58 -2.13 -17.77
C VAL A 218 -18.47 -3.03 -17.22
N ALA A 219 -18.56 -4.34 -17.46
CA ALA A 219 -17.58 -5.34 -17.03
C ALA A 219 -16.30 -5.36 -17.88
N PHE A 220 -16.35 -4.84 -19.11
CA PHE A 220 -15.23 -4.79 -20.03
C PHE A 220 -14.21 -3.69 -19.66
N TYR A 221 -14.70 -2.55 -19.18
CA TYR A 221 -13.85 -1.41 -18.81
C TYR A 221 -13.37 -1.44 -17.34
N PRO A 222 -12.15 -0.94 -17.04
CA PRO A 222 -11.18 -0.39 -17.98
C PRO A 222 -10.37 -1.48 -18.69
N VAL A 223 -9.97 -1.22 -19.93
CA VAL A 223 -9.10 -2.12 -20.70
C VAL A 223 -7.67 -2.07 -20.13
N LYS A 224 -7.01 -3.23 -20.06
CA LYS A 224 -5.60 -3.36 -19.64
C LYS A 224 -4.84 -4.24 -20.63
N GLN A 225 -3.64 -3.82 -21.01
CA GLN A 225 -2.75 -4.54 -21.90
C GLN A 225 -2.07 -5.71 -21.17
N LYS A 226 -1.65 -5.52 -19.91
CA LYS A 226 -0.88 -6.52 -19.16
C LYS A 226 -1.73 -7.26 -18.13
N ARG A 227 -1.75 -8.59 -18.22
CA ARG A 227 -2.19 -9.46 -17.11
C ARG A 227 -0.96 -9.89 -16.30
N THR A 228 -0.93 -9.55 -15.01
CA THR A 228 0.16 -9.96 -14.11
C THR A 228 0.11 -11.48 -13.87
N GLN A 229 1.09 -12.21 -14.40
CA GLN A 229 1.28 -13.62 -14.06
C GLN A 229 1.94 -13.75 -12.67
N LYS A 230 1.43 -14.66 -11.84
CA LYS A 230 1.95 -14.89 -10.50
C LYS A 230 3.00 -16.00 -10.51
N LYS A 231 4.17 -15.73 -9.94
CA LYS A 231 5.22 -16.74 -9.75
C LYS A 231 4.95 -17.53 -8.47
N LYS A 232 4.99 -18.86 -8.55
CA LYS A 232 4.92 -19.74 -7.37
C LYS A 232 6.26 -19.73 -6.64
N VAL A 233 6.24 -19.54 -5.33
CA VAL A 233 7.43 -19.53 -4.47
C VAL A 233 7.21 -20.46 -3.29
N LYS A 234 8.22 -21.26 -2.96
CA LYS A 234 8.23 -22.13 -1.79
C LYS A 234 9.30 -21.64 -0.81
N LEU A 235 8.93 -21.42 0.44
CA LEU A 235 9.82 -20.95 1.50
C LEU A 235 9.88 -22.00 2.62
N TYR A 236 11.06 -22.22 3.19
CA TYR A 236 11.25 -23.06 4.37
C TYR A 236 11.75 -22.20 5.52
N TYR A 237 10.96 -22.11 6.58
CA TYR A 237 11.29 -21.32 7.76
C TYR A 237 11.62 -22.21 8.95
N LEU A 238 12.50 -21.71 9.82
CA LEU A 238 12.88 -22.35 11.06
C LEU A 238 12.53 -21.47 12.26
N HIS A 239 11.53 -21.89 13.03
CA HIS A 239 11.30 -21.41 14.38
C HIS A 239 12.30 -22.06 15.34
N LEU A 240 13.46 -21.41 15.54
CA LEU A 240 14.53 -21.88 16.42
C LEU A 240 14.45 -21.18 17.78
N THR A 241 14.22 -21.94 18.86
CA THR A 241 13.90 -21.37 20.18
C THR A 241 14.50 -22.20 21.33
N ASP A 242 14.78 -21.57 22.47
CA ASP A 242 15.08 -22.24 23.76
C ASP A 242 13.88 -22.23 24.72
N GLY A 243 12.69 -21.86 24.24
CA GLY A 243 11.47 -21.73 25.02
C GLY A 243 11.21 -20.32 25.55
N LYS A 244 12.24 -19.51 25.81
CA LYS A 244 12.10 -18.10 26.21
C LYS A 244 12.44 -17.14 25.08
N ARG A 245 13.48 -17.47 24.33
CA ARG A 245 14.05 -16.67 23.25
C ARG A 245 13.90 -17.38 21.92
N VAL A 246 13.98 -16.60 20.84
CA VAL A 246 13.82 -17.07 19.48
C VAL A 246 14.75 -16.31 18.54
N PHE A 247 15.28 -17.01 17.54
CA PHE A 247 16.05 -16.37 16.47
C PHE A 247 15.14 -15.79 15.40
N ILE A 248 15.40 -14.54 15.03
CA ILE A 248 14.75 -13.84 13.93
C ILE A 248 15.81 -13.31 12.97
N LYS A 249 15.43 -13.03 11.74
CA LYS A 249 16.30 -12.50 10.68
C LYS A 249 15.61 -11.32 10.01
N LYS A 250 16.37 -10.27 9.71
CA LYS A 250 15.89 -9.17 8.87
C LYS A 250 16.10 -9.52 7.40
N ARG A 251 15.06 -9.45 6.59
CA ARG A 251 15.16 -9.68 5.14
C ARG A 251 16.04 -8.62 4.48
N SER A 252 16.64 -8.98 3.34
CA SER A 252 17.34 -8.01 2.50
C SER A 252 16.41 -6.86 2.09
N THR A 253 17.00 -5.75 1.64
CA THR A 253 16.25 -4.58 1.15
C THR A 253 15.66 -4.78 -0.25
N SER A 254 15.79 -5.98 -0.82
CA SER A 254 15.29 -6.35 -2.15
C SER A 254 14.37 -7.58 -2.09
N GLY A 255 13.59 -7.82 -3.16
CA GLY A 255 12.69 -8.97 -3.25
C GLY A 255 11.36 -8.79 -2.51
N ILE A 256 10.83 -9.88 -1.93
CA ILE A 256 9.57 -9.82 -1.16
C ILE A 256 9.82 -9.40 0.28
N TRP A 257 8.89 -8.61 0.82
CA TRP A 257 8.91 -8.12 2.20
C TRP A 257 10.26 -7.48 2.60
N PRO A 258 10.81 -6.57 1.77
CA PRO A 258 12.16 -6.07 1.99
C PRO A 258 12.28 -5.42 3.36
N GLY A 259 13.36 -5.70 4.07
CA GLY A 259 13.71 -5.15 5.39
C GLY A 259 12.76 -5.51 6.54
N LEU A 260 11.78 -6.41 6.34
CA LEU A 260 10.94 -6.92 7.42
C LEU A 260 11.61 -8.09 8.13
N TYR A 261 11.19 -8.31 9.37
CA TYR A 261 11.65 -9.44 10.15
C TYR A 261 10.84 -10.70 9.82
N GLU A 262 11.51 -11.83 9.96
CA GLU A 262 10.98 -13.18 9.80
C GLU A 262 11.80 -14.17 10.62
N PHE A 263 11.37 -15.43 10.66
CA PHE A 263 12.25 -16.50 11.12
C PHE A 263 13.31 -16.85 10.08
N PRO A 264 14.47 -17.39 10.48
CA PRO A 264 15.48 -17.87 9.56
C PRO A 264 14.90 -18.73 8.43
N ASP A 265 15.23 -18.37 7.19
CA ASP A 265 14.75 -19.01 5.97
C ASP A 265 15.85 -19.83 5.27
N PHE A 266 15.43 -20.90 4.59
CA PHE A 266 16.31 -21.84 3.92
C PHE A 266 15.74 -22.26 2.56
N GLU A 267 16.63 -22.66 1.65
CA GLU A 267 16.27 -23.18 0.32
C GLU A 267 15.54 -24.52 0.38
N SER A 268 15.88 -25.35 1.38
CA SER A 268 15.28 -26.67 1.59
C SER A 268 15.41 -27.13 3.03
N ARG A 269 14.61 -28.15 3.39
CA ARG A 269 14.72 -28.85 4.69
C ARG A 269 16.11 -29.47 4.88
N ALA A 270 16.71 -30.04 3.83
CA ALA A 270 18.02 -30.67 3.92
C ALA A 270 19.11 -29.64 4.23
N LYS A 271 19.08 -28.49 3.55
CA LYS A 271 20.01 -27.38 3.81
C LYS A 271 19.84 -26.81 5.22
N MET A 272 18.60 -26.70 5.70
CA MET A 272 18.29 -26.30 7.09
C MET A 272 18.94 -27.23 8.11
N ILE A 273 18.83 -28.55 7.94
CA ILE A 273 19.44 -29.53 8.86
C ILE A 273 20.97 -29.39 8.85
N GLY A 274 21.59 -29.37 7.67
CA GLY A 274 23.05 -29.26 7.54
C GLY A 274 23.61 -27.98 8.15
N ASP A 275 22.95 -26.84 7.90
CA ASP A 275 23.35 -25.56 8.48
C ASP A 275 23.19 -25.55 10.02
N LEU A 276 22.14 -26.17 10.56
CA LEU A 276 21.95 -26.25 12.01
C LEU A 276 22.98 -27.14 12.69
N GLN A 277 23.36 -28.26 12.08
CA GLN A 277 24.43 -29.13 12.58
C GLN A 277 25.77 -28.39 12.64
N LEU A 278 26.03 -27.51 11.67
CA LEU A 278 27.25 -26.69 11.67
C LEU A 278 27.21 -25.58 12.73
N LEU A 279 26.07 -24.91 12.89
CA LEU A 279 25.91 -23.82 13.86
C LEU A 279 25.83 -24.31 15.31
N PHE A 280 25.28 -25.50 15.53
CA PHE A 280 25.06 -26.11 16.84
C PHE A 280 25.52 -27.57 16.85
N PRO A 281 26.83 -27.84 16.72
CA PRO A 281 27.36 -29.20 16.55
C PRO A 281 27.13 -30.12 17.75
N LYS A 282 26.93 -29.55 18.95
CA LYS A 282 26.66 -30.29 20.19
C LYS A 282 25.18 -30.54 20.43
N GLU A 283 24.29 -29.96 19.61
CA GLU A 283 22.84 -30.09 19.80
C GLU A 283 22.25 -31.25 19.00
N LYS A 284 21.33 -31.97 19.63
CA LYS A 284 20.54 -32.99 18.93
C LYS A 284 19.41 -32.31 18.17
N ILE A 285 19.67 -31.92 16.93
CA ILE A 285 18.70 -31.24 16.06
C ILE A 285 17.48 -32.14 15.79
N LYS A 286 16.32 -31.75 16.31
CA LYS A 286 15.02 -32.38 16.04
C LYS A 286 14.06 -31.35 15.43
N LEU A 287 13.78 -31.49 14.13
CA LEU A 287 12.86 -30.61 13.43
C LEU A 287 11.44 -31.18 13.42
N LYS A 288 10.49 -30.44 14.02
CA LYS A 288 9.05 -30.72 13.93
C LYS A 288 8.41 -29.78 12.91
N LYS A 289 7.69 -30.31 11.91
CA LYS A 289 6.88 -29.45 11.02
C LYS A 289 5.70 -28.90 11.83
N THR A 290 5.59 -27.58 11.95
CA THR A 290 4.54 -26.91 12.74
C THR A 290 3.45 -26.30 11.87
N ALA A 291 3.78 -25.83 10.66
CA ALA A 291 2.79 -25.23 9.78
C ALA A 291 3.09 -25.40 8.28
N ASP A 292 2.02 -25.35 7.49
CA ASP A 292 2.04 -25.24 6.02
C ASP A 292 1.09 -24.11 5.61
N LEU A 293 1.66 -22.93 5.36
CA LEU A 293 0.90 -21.71 5.14
C LEU A 293 0.91 -21.32 3.66
N ARG A 294 -0.25 -20.90 3.17
CA ARG A 294 -0.38 -20.25 1.87
C ARG A 294 -0.56 -18.75 2.04
N HIS A 295 0.12 -17.98 1.21
CA HIS A 295 0.01 -16.53 1.19
C HIS A 295 0.11 -16.01 -0.24
N GLN A 296 -0.74 -15.05 -0.58
CA GLN A 296 -0.84 -14.50 -1.92
C GLN A 296 -0.40 -13.04 -1.91
N LEU A 297 0.56 -12.72 -2.77
CA LEU A 297 0.94 -11.36 -3.12
C LEU A 297 0.41 -11.03 -4.52
N THR A 298 0.52 -9.77 -4.93
CA THR A 298 0.09 -9.31 -6.25
C THR A 298 0.79 -10.08 -7.38
N HIS A 299 2.09 -10.36 -7.20
CA HIS A 299 2.93 -11.00 -8.21
C HIS A 299 3.45 -12.41 -7.82
N ARG A 300 3.09 -12.91 -6.62
CA ARG A 300 3.56 -14.23 -6.14
C ARG A 300 2.49 -15.01 -5.41
N ASP A 301 2.54 -16.33 -5.56
CA ASP A 301 1.81 -17.28 -4.71
C ASP A 301 2.83 -18.06 -3.87
N ILE A 302 2.77 -17.86 -2.55
CA ILE A 302 3.77 -18.34 -1.60
C ILE A 302 3.22 -19.54 -0.84
N LYS A 303 3.99 -20.64 -0.82
CA LYS A 303 3.82 -21.76 0.10
C LYS A 303 4.98 -21.75 1.10
N ALA A 304 4.69 -21.51 2.37
CA ALA A 304 5.68 -21.49 3.45
C ALA A 304 5.52 -22.73 4.32
N ILE A 305 6.60 -23.48 4.48
CA ILE A 305 6.67 -24.63 5.39
C ILE A 305 7.51 -24.22 6.58
N ILE A 306 6.95 -24.36 7.78
CA ILE A 306 7.61 -23.91 9.01
C ILE A 306 7.96 -25.15 9.83
N TYR A 307 9.23 -25.25 10.20
CA TYR A 307 9.75 -26.22 11.14
C TYR A 307 10.11 -25.54 12.44
N GLN A 308 9.95 -26.23 13.55
CA GLN A 308 10.41 -25.79 14.86
C GLN A 308 11.54 -26.71 15.34
N CYS A 309 12.52 -26.10 15.99
CA CYS A 309 13.59 -26.79 16.71
C CYS A 309 13.76 -26.13 18.07
N HIS A 310 13.76 -26.95 19.13
CA HIS A 310 14.11 -26.50 20.46
C HIS A 310 15.61 -26.72 20.69
N LEU A 311 16.30 -25.69 21.18
CA LEU A 311 17.69 -25.76 21.60
C LEU A 311 17.75 -25.97 23.11
N ASN A 312 18.60 -26.88 23.57
CA ASN A 312 18.78 -27.12 25.00
C ASN A 312 19.94 -26.28 25.57
N THR A 313 20.83 -25.79 24.71
CA THR A 313 21.94 -24.91 25.06
C THR A 313 21.44 -23.51 25.43
N THR A 314 22.04 -22.96 26.47
CA THR A 314 21.89 -21.56 26.86
C THR A 314 22.87 -20.64 26.14
N ASP A 315 23.92 -21.21 25.53
CA ASP A 315 24.95 -20.50 24.76
C ASP A 315 24.43 -20.18 23.35
N LEU A 316 23.63 -19.11 23.29
CA LEU A 316 22.99 -18.60 22.09
C LEU A 316 23.59 -17.25 21.72
N GLU A 317 24.87 -17.23 21.36
CA GLU A 317 25.45 -16.04 20.73
C GLU A 317 24.78 -15.74 19.39
N LYS A 318 24.93 -14.50 18.91
CA LYS A 318 24.57 -14.15 17.53
C LYS A 318 25.28 -15.10 16.57
N LYS A 319 24.50 -15.83 15.78
CA LYS A 319 25.00 -16.68 14.71
C LYS A 319 24.51 -16.11 13.37
N LYS A 320 25.43 -15.97 12.41
CA LYS A 320 25.16 -15.33 11.11
C LYS A 320 24.57 -13.92 11.27
N ASP A 321 23.56 -13.61 10.47
CA ASP A 321 22.75 -12.39 10.44
C ASP A 321 21.48 -12.49 11.30
N TRP A 322 21.41 -13.46 12.21
CA TRP A 322 20.23 -13.68 13.05
C TRP A 322 20.35 -12.91 14.37
N LEU A 323 19.21 -12.42 14.83
CA LEU A 323 19.04 -11.77 16.13
C LEU A 323 18.31 -12.72 17.07
N LEU A 324 18.89 -12.95 18.25
CA LEU A 324 18.19 -13.62 19.33
C LEU A 324 17.37 -12.58 20.10
N VAL A 325 16.08 -12.84 20.25
CA VAL A 325 15.16 -11.94 20.95
C VAL A 325 14.29 -12.73 21.91
N GLU A 326 13.81 -12.09 22.97
CA GLU A 326 12.79 -12.71 23.80
C GLU A 326 11.47 -12.84 23.03
N THR A 327 10.77 -13.94 23.25
CA THR A 327 9.56 -14.27 22.49
C THR A 327 8.46 -13.22 22.71
N GLU A 328 8.35 -12.68 23.92
CA GLU A 328 7.44 -11.58 24.25
C GLU A 328 7.76 -10.28 23.49
N ASN A 329 9.03 -10.07 23.14
CA ASN A 329 9.49 -8.88 22.42
C ASN A 329 9.32 -8.99 20.90
N LEU A 330 8.78 -10.09 20.37
CA LEU A 330 8.47 -10.22 18.93
C LEU A 330 7.53 -9.13 18.43
N THR A 331 6.63 -8.60 19.28
CA THR A 331 5.71 -7.52 18.90
C THR A 331 6.44 -6.23 18.53
N ASN A 332 7.67 -6.03 19.01
CA ASN A 332 8.46 -4.84 18.76
C ASN A 332 9.02 -4.79 17.34
N PHE A 333 9.07 -5.93 16.65
CA PHE A 333 9.63 -6.03 15.29
C PHE A 333 8.55 -6.04 14.22
N ALA A 334 8.85 -5.45 13.06
CA ALA A 334 7.94 -5.40 11.93
C ALA A 334 7.94 -6.72 11.14
N PHE A 335 7.00 -7.62 11.44
CA PHE A 335 6.82 -8.88 10.72
C PHE A 335 5.83 -8.76 9.56
N HIS A 336 6.08 -9.51 8.48
CA HIS A 336 5.13 -9.63 7.38
C HIS A 336 3.92 -10.50 7.76
N GLN A 337 2.81 -10.32 7.03
CA GLN A 337 1.53 -10.96 7.35
C GLN A 337 1.56 -12.50 7.39
N LEU A 338 2.48 -13.15 6.67
CA LEU A 338 2.65 -14.60 6.75
C LEU A 338 3.18 -15.03 8.12
N MET A 339 4.21 -14.36 8.66
CA MET A 339 4.70 -14.64 10.03
C MET A 339 3.64 -14.32 11.08
N LYS A 340 2.91 -13.22 10.93
CA LYS A 340 1.78 -12.90 11.84
C LYS A 340 0.71 -13.98 11.87
N LYS A 341 0.40 -14.60 10.72
CA LYS A 341 -0.49 -15.77 10.67
C LYS A 341 0.08 -16.95 11.46
N TYR A 342 1.39 -17.19 11.37
CA TYR A 342 2.03 -18.24 12.14
C TYR A 342 2.07 -17.96 13.65
N PHE A 343 2.30 -16.72 14.08
CA PHE A 343 2.28 -16.36 15.50
C PHE A 343 0.93 -16.67 16.16
N ARG A 344 -0.18 -16.53 15.42
CA ARG A 344 -1.51 -16.93 15.90
C ARG A 344 -1.69 -18.44 16.07
N ILE A 345 -0.87 -19.25 15.39
CA ILE A 345 -0.89 -20.71 15.52
C ILE A 345 -0.01 -21.16 16.70
N PHE A 346 1.04 -20.40 17.01
CA PHE A 346 2.03 -20.74 18.04
C PHE A 346 1.76 -20.11 19.41
N ASN A 347 1.06 -18.98 19.48
CA ASN A 347 0.66 -18.34 20.75
C ASN A 347 -0.62 -18.95 21.35
N HIS A 348 -1.09 -20.07 20.80
CA HIS A 348 -2.08 -20.99 21.37
C HIS A 348 -1.40 -22.33 21.59
#